data_AF-A0A141RRM0-F1
#
_entry.id   AF-A0A141RRM0-F1
#
_cell.length_a   1.000
_cell.length_b   1.000
_cell.length_c   1.000
_cell.angle_alpha   90.00
_cell.angle_beta   90.00
_cell.angle_gamma   90.00
#
_symmetry.space_group_name_H-M   'P 1'
#
loop_
_entity.id
_entity.type
_entity.pdbx_description
1 polymer ?
#
loop_
_entity_poly.entity_id
_entity_poly.type
_entity_poly.pdbx_seq_one_letter_code
_entity_poly.pdbx_strand_id
1 'polypeptide(L)'
;AILQLIPPKVVGYVVDGVTEQHYTAARVMMWVGTLVLTAVVVYLLRYVWRVLLFGASYQLAVELREDFYRQLSRQHPEFYLRHRTGDLIARATNDVDRVVFAAGEGVLTLVDSLVMGCA
;
A
#
# COMPACT_ATOMS: atom_id res chain seq x y z
N ALA A 1 -1.73 -11.40 -4.70
CA ALA A 1 -1.10 -12.71 -4.44
C ALA A 1 -0.95 -13.55 -5.71
N ILE A 2 -2.00 -13.76 -6.52
CA ILE A 2 -1.92 -14.66 -7.69
C ILE A 2 -0.77 -14.31 -8.65
N LEU A 3 -0.56 -13.02 -8.95
CA LEU A 3 0.58 -12.56 -9.76
C LEU A 3 1.96 -12.82 -9.14
N GLN A 4 2.04 -12.94 -7.81
CA GLN A 4 3.27 -13.26 -7.07
C GLN A 4 3.56 -14.78 -7.05
N LEU A 5 2.59 -15.62 -7.42
CA LEU A 5 2.77 -17.06 -7.62
C LEU A 5 3.28 -17.39 -9.04
N ILE A 6 3.27 -16.42 -9.96
CA ILE A 6 3.78 -16.59 -11.32
C ILE A 6 5.30 -16.81 -11.34
N PRO A 7 6.14 -16.01 -10.65
CA PRO A 7 7.59 -16.24 -10.62
C PRO A 7 8.00 -17.65 -10.15
N PRO A 8 7.53 -18.20 -9.02
CA PRO A 8 7.94 -19.55 -8.59
C PRO A 8 7.44 -20.64 -9.55
N LYS A 9 6.25 -20.51 -10.14
CA LYS A 9 5.75 -21.46 -11.15
C LYS A 9 6.57 -21.39 -12.45
N VAL A 10 6.87 -20.19 -12.93
CA VAL A 10 7.70 -20.01 -14.14
C VAL A 10 9.13 -20.50 -13.89
N VAL A 11 9.70 -20.25 -12.71
CA VAL A 11 11.00 -20.82 -12.31
C VAL A 11 10.94 -22.35 -12.29
N GLY A 12 9.86 -22.95 -11.76
CA GLY A 12 9.63 -24.40 -11.84
C GLY A 12 9.67 -24.94 -13.27
N TYR A 13 8.84 -24.39 -14.17
CA TYR A 13 8.82 -24.80 -15.59
C TYR A 13 10.16 -24.63 -16.32
N VAL A 14 10.93 -23.60 -15.94
CA VAL A 14 12.25 -23.35 -16.50
C VAL A 14 13.27 -24.36 -15.98
N VAL A 15 13.30 -24.62 -14.67
CA VAL A 15 14.21 -25.57 -14.03
C VAL A 15 13.93 -26.99 -14.52
N ASP A 16 12.66 -27.39 -14.59
CA ASP A 16 12.26 -28.74 -15.00
C ASP A 16 12.70 -29.04 -16.45
N GLY A 17 12.43 -28.13 -17.40
CA GLY A 17 12.81 -28.39 -18.79
C GLY A 17 14.29 -28.13 -19.12
N VAL A 18 15.04 -27.40 -18.28
CA VAL A 18 16.52 -27.37 -18.37
C VAL A 18 17.08 -28.73 -17.93
N THR A 19 16.49 -29.33 -16.89
CA THR A 19 16.92 -30.61 -16.33
C THR A 19 16.65 -31.78 -17.28
N GLU A 20 15.57 -31.71 -18.08
CA GLU A 20 15.25 -32.68 -19.14
C GLU A 20 16.09 -32.55 -20.43
N GLN A 21 17.14 -31.71 -20.48
CA GLN A 21 18.09 -31.56 -21.61
C GLN A 21 17.47 -31.13 -22.96
N HIS A 22 16.29 -30.49 -22.98
CA HIS A 22 15.57 -30.13 -24.22
C HIS A 22 15.50 -28.63 -24.56
N TYR A 23 16.19 -27.75 -23.83
CA TYR A 23 16.14 -26.31 -24.07
C TYR A 23 17.33 -25.76 -24.84
N THR A 24 17.06 -25.34 -26.08
CA THR A 24 17.94 -24.47 -26.86
C THR A 24 18.09 -23.11 -26.16
N ALA A 25 19.23 -22.44 -26.30
CA ALA A 25 19.50 -21.13 -25.69
C ALA A 25 18.40 -20.09 -25.97
N ALA A 26 17.79 -20.13 -27.16
CA ALA A 26 16.65 -19.27 -27.52
C ALA A 26 15.41 -19.47 -26.63
N ARG A 27 15.11 -20.70 -26.22
CA ARG A 27 13.95 -21.03 -25.38
C ARG A 27 14.17 -20.58 -23.94
N VAL A 28 15.41 -20.68 -23.44
CA VAL A 28 15.79 -20.11 -22.12
C VAL A 28 15.66 -18.59 -22.13
N MET A 29 16.16 -17.90 -23.16
CA MET A 29 16.03 -16.44 -23.27
C MET A 29 14.57 -15.98 -23.32
N MET A 30 13.69 -16.73 -23.99
CA MET A 30 12.25 -16.44 -24.03
C MET A 30 11.62 -16.50 -22.62
N TRP A 31 11.93 -17.53 -21.83
CA TRP A 31 11.43 -17.65 -20.46
C TRP A 31 11.97 -16.56 -19.54
N VAL A 32 13.25 -16.20 -19.67
CA VAL A 32 13.84 -15.06 -18.95
C VAL A 32 13.12 -13.76 -19.32
N GLY A 33 12.83 -13.54 -20.60
CA GLY A 33 12.04 -12.40 -21.07
C GLY A 33 10.65 -12.35 -20.44
N THR A 34 9.95 -13.49 -20.37
CA THR A 34 8.64 -13.59 -19.71
C THR A 34 8.70 -13.29 -18.22
N LEU A 35 9.75 -13.74 -17.51
CA LEU A 35 9.98 -13.41 -16.10
C LEU A 35 10.19 -11.92 -15.89
N VAL A 36 11.05 -11.29 -16.70
CA VAL A 36 11.32 -9.85 -16.64
C VAL A 36 10.04 -9.06 -16.92
N LEU A 37 9.29 -9.42 -17.95
CA LEU A 37 8.02 -8.76 -18.29
C LEU A 37 7.02 -8.86 -17.13
N THR A 38 6.87 -10.06 -16.55
CA THR A 38 5.98 -10.27 -15.40
C THR A 38 6.41 -9.42 -14.21
N ALA A 39 7.72 -9.35 -13.92
CA ALA A 39 8.26 -8.55 -12.83
C ALA A 39 7.96 -7.05 -13.01
N VAL A 40 8.13 -6.53 -14.24
CA VAL A 40 7.81 -5.14 -14.59
C VAL A 40 6.33 -4.86 -14.39
N VAL A 41 5.45 -5.72 -14.89
CA VAL A 41 3.99 -5.57 -14.74
C VAL A 41 3.60 -5.57 -13.26
N VAL A 42 4.08 -6.54 -12.48
CA VAL A 42 3.82 -6.63 -11.03
C VAL A 42 4.29 -5.36 -10.31
N TYR A 43 5.47 -4.84 -10.65
CA TYR A 43 6.01 -3.62 -10.08
C TYR A 43 5.11 -2.41 -10.37
N LEU A 44 4.70 -2.22 -11.63
CA LEU A 44 3.83 -1.11 -12.02
C LEU A 44 2.47 -1.17 -11.33
N LEU A 45 1.84 -2.35 -11.28
CA LEU A 45 0.57 -2.53 -10.58
C LEU A 45 0.70 -2.20 -9.09
N ARG A 46 1.76 -2.68 -8.43
CA ARG A 46 2.03 -2.37 -7.02
C ARG A 46 2.28 -0.88 -6.80
N TYR A 47 3.01 -0.23 -7.69
CA TYR A 47 3.27 1.19 -7.62
C TYR A 47 1.97 1.99 -7.70
N VAL A 48 1.15 1.74 -8.73
CA VAL A 48 -0.15 2.41 -8.90
C VAL A 48 -1.05 2.16 -7.68
N TRP A 49 -1.15 0.91 -7.22
CA TRP A 49 -1.91 0.57 -6.02
C TRP A 49 -1.47 1.37 -4.79
N ARG A 50 -0.15 1.43 -4.51
CA ARG A 50 0.37 2.19 -3.36
C ARG A 50 0.09 3.68 -3.51
N VAL A 51 0.29 4.26 -4.68
CA VAL A 51 0.02 5.69 -4.92
C VAL A 51 -1.45 6.01 -4.68
N LEU A 52 -2.37 5.17 -5.14
CA LEU A 52 -3.81 5.36 -4.90
C LEU A 52 -4.16 5.24 -3.41
N LEU A 53 -3.63 4.21 -2.73
CA LEU A 53 -3.94 3.95 -1.32
C LEU A 53 -3.39 5.04 -0.39
N PHE A 54 -2.09 5.34 -0.48
CA PHE A 54 -1.47 6.36 0.36
C PHE A 54 -1.87 7.77 -0.06
N GLY A 55 -2.15 7.99 -1.35
CA GLY A 55 -2.72 9.24 -1.82
C GLY A 55 -4.06 9.54 -1.16
N ALA A 56 -4.96 8.56 -1.12
CA ALA A 56 -6.26 8.70 -0.44
C ALA A 56 -6.10 8.89 1.08
N SER A 57 -5.20 8.13 1.72
CA SER A 57 -4.90 8.28 3.16
C SER A 57 -4.34 9.68 3.49
N TYR A 58 -3.47 10.24 2.64
CA TYR A 58 -2.95 11.60 2.83
C TYR A 58 -4.01 12.67 2.58
N GLN A 59 -4.87 12.50 1.57
CA GLN A 59 -6.00 13.41 1.34
C GLN A 59 -6.94 13.43 2.56
N LEU A 60 -7.24 12.26 3.14
CA LEU A 60 -8.00 12.16 4.39
C LEU A 60 -7.31 12.93 5.53
N ALA A 61 -5.98 12.86 5.62
CA ALA A 61 -5.20 13.61 6.61
C ALA A 61 -5.39 15.12 6.49
N VAL A 62 -5.43 15.64 5.25
CA VAL A 62 -5.62 17.06 4.97
C VAL A 62 -7.04 17.48 5.34
N GLU A 63 -8.05 16.72 4.89
CA GLU A 63 -9.46 17.03 5.11
C GLU A 63 -9.80 17.01 6.62
N LEU A 64 -9.35 15.98 7.35
CA LEU A 64 -9.55 15.90 8.80
C LEU A 64 -8.91 17.09 9.54
N ARG A 65 -7.71 17.52 9.15
CA ARG A 65 -7.03 18.67 9.78
C ARG A 65 -7.73 19.98 9.45
N GLU A 66 -8.17 20.16 8.21
CA GLU A 66 -8.89 21.35 7.80
C GLU A 66 -10.22 21.48 8.54
N ASP A 67 -11.00 20.40 8.60
CA ASP A 67 -12.28 20.38 9.30
C ASP A 67 -12.10 20.61 10.81
N PHE A 68 -11.10 19.98 11.43
CA PHE A 68 -10.79 20.20 12.83
C PHE A 68 -10.40 21.65 13.11
N TYR A 69 -9.52 22.23 12.28
CA TYR A 69 -9.12 23.62 12.40
C TYR A 69 -10.31 24.57 12.23
N ARG A 70 -11.15 24.35 11.21
CA ARG A 70 -12.36 25.14 10.94
C ARG A 70 -13.35 25.08 12.09
N GLN A 71 -13.49 23.93 12.73
CA GLN A 71 -14.34 23.77 13.91
C GLN A 71 -13.78 24.52 15.11
N LEU A 72 -12.46 24.49 15.31
CA LEU A 72 -11.80 25.25 16.37
C LEU A 72 -11.92 26.77 16.13
N SER A 73 -11.66 27.26 14.92
CA SER A 73 -11.70 28.70 14.62
C SER A 73 -13.07 29.36 14.85
N ARG A 74 -14.13 28.55 14.94
CA ARG A 74 -15.51 28.99 15.21
C ARG A 74 -15.89 28.93 16.70
N GLN A 75 -15.02 28.43 17.59
CA GLN A 75 -15.31 28.32 19.02
C GLN A 75 -15.18 29.67 19.74
N HIS A 76 -15.98 29.84 20.80
CA HIS A 76 -15.87 31.00 21.68
C HIS A 76 -14.66 30.91 22.62
N PRO A 77 -14.13 32.04 23.13
CA PRO A 77 -12.98 32.07 24.04
C PRO A 77 -13.15 31.17 25.28
N GLU A 78 -14.37 31.07 25.82
CA GLU A 78 -14.67 30.19 26.97
C GLU A 78 -14.34 28.71 26.72
N PHE A 79 -14.46 28.24 25.48
CA PHE A 79 -14.12 26.87 25.11
C PHE A 79 -12.64 26.57 25.43
N TYR A 80 -11.75 27.50 25.11
CA TYR A 80 -10.31 27.39 25.32
C TYR A 80 -9.89 27.61 26.78
N LEU A 81 -10.74 28.22 27.59
CA LEU A 81 -10.53 28.30 29.03
C LEU A 81 -10.87 26.97 29.72
N ARG A 82 -11.83 26.21 29.18
CA ARG A 82 -12.25 24.90 29.71
C ARG A 82 -11.43 23.73 29.15
N HIS A 83 -10.82 23.87 27.98
CA HIS A 83 -10.02 22.83 27.33
C HIS A 83 -8.57 23.29 27.15
N ARG A 84 -7.61 22.46 27.57
CA ARG A 84 -6.19 22.77 27.37
C ARG A 84 -5.85 22.79 25.89
N THR A 85 -5.29 23.91 25.41
CA THR A 85 -4.85 24.06 24.01
C THR A 85 -3.90 22.95 23.57
N GLY A 86 -3.02 22.47 24.46
CA GLY A 86 -2.11 21.36 24.19
C GLY A 86 -2.84 20.06 23.82
N ASP A 87 -3.96 19.76 24.50
CA ASP A 87 -4.76 18.56 24.22
C ASP A 87 -5.47 18.70 22.86
N LEU A 88 -5.91 19.91 22.50
CA LEU A 88 -6.52 20.19 21.20
C LEU A 88 -5.51 20.01 20.06
N ILE A 89 -4.29 20.51 20.23
CA ILE A 89 -3.21 20.33 19.25
C ILE A 89 -2.81 18.85 19.14
N ALA A 90 -2.70 18.14 20.26
CA ALA A 90 -2.38 16.71 20.26
C ALA A 90 -3.43 15.89 19.52
N ARG A 91 -4.72 16.24 19.60
CA ARG A 91 -5.77 15.59 18.80
C ARG A 91 -5.66 15.94 17.32
N ALA A 92 -5.40 17.20 16.99
CA ALA A 92 -5.21 17.65 15.59
C ALA A 92 -4.01 16.99 14.90
N THR A 93 -2.98 16.61 15.66
CA THR A 93 -1.79 15.94 15.13
C THR A 93 -1.84 14.44 15.35
N ASN A 94 -1.68 13.97 16.58
CA ASN A 94 -1.49 12.56 16.91
C ASN A 94 -2.73 11.72 16.58
N ASP A 95 -3.93 12.19 16.90
CA ASP A 95 -5.13 11.39 16.65
C ASP A 95 -5.42 11.32 15.15
N VAL A 96 -5.27 12.44 14.43
CA VAL A 96 -5.39 12.43 12.96
C VAL A 96 -4.35 11.50 12.35
N ASP A 97 -3.09 11.55 12.79
CA ASP A 97 -2.03 10.66 12.28
C ASP A 97 -2.35 9.18 12.52
N ARG A 98 -2.95 8.84 13.66
CA ARG A 98 -3.39 7.46 13.93
C ARG A 98 -4.52 7.02 13.01
N VAL A 99 -5.48 7.90 12.72
CA VAL A 99 -6.57 7.60 11.77
C VAL A 99 -6.01 7.41 10.36
N VAL A 100 -5.09 8.28 9.94
CA VAL A 100 -4.43 8.21 8.63
C VAL A 100 -3.60 6.94 8.50
N PHE A 101 -2.84 6.58 9.54
CA PHE A 101 -2.08 5.34 9.60
C PHE A 101 -2.98 4.11 9.47
N ALA A 102 -4.09 4.08 10.20
CA ALA A 102 -5.07 2.99 10.09
C ALA A 102 -5.67 2.90 8.67
N ALA A 103 -6.00 4.04 8.06
CA ALA A 103 -6.54 4.11 6.70
C ALA A 103 -5.52 3.75 5.60
N GLY A 104 -4.23 3.99 5.81
CA GLY A 104 -3.15 3.64 4.89
C GLY A 104 -2.57 2.26 5.17
N GLU A 105 -1.67 2.18 6.14
CA GLU A 105 -0.94 0.95 6.50
C GLU A 105 -1.86 -0.14 7.05
N GLY A 106 -2.88 0.23 7.83
CA GLY A 106 -3.85 -0.73 8.36
C GLY A 106 -4.61 -1.44 7.24
N VAL A 107 -5.15 -0.67 6.28
CA VAL A 107 -5.85 -1.21 5.11
C VAL A 107 -4.90 -2.03 4.23
N LEU A 108 -3.68 -1.54 3.97
CA LEU A 108 -2.68 -2.30 3.22
C LEU A 108 -2.44 -3.67 3.85
N THR A 109 -2.19 -3.70 5.16
CA THR A 109 -1.89 -4.93 5.89
C THR A 109 -3.08 -5.89 5.85
N LEU A 110 -4.30 -5.40 6.03
CA LEU A 110 -5.52 -6.22 5.96
C LEU A 110 -5.70 -6.84 4.58
N VAL A 111 -5.57 -6.04 3.52
CA VAL A 111 -5.70 -6.51 2.14
C VAL A 111 -4.60 -7.53 1.83
N ASP A 112 -3.34 -7.23 2.14
CA ASP A 112 -2.22 -8.15 1.92
C ASP A 112 -2.40 -9.45 2.69
N SER A 113 -2.86 -9.38 3.95
CA SER A 113 -3.10 -10.56 4.80
C SER A 113 -4.23 -11.44 4.25
N LEU A 114 -5.33 -10.84 3.79
CA LEU A 114 -6.43 -11.58 3.16
C LEU A 114 -5.98 -12.21 1.84
N VAL A 115 -5.28 -11.43 1.02
CA VAL A 115 -4.85 -11.85 -0.31
C VAL A 115 -3.77 -12.94 -0.23
N MET A 116 -2.85 -12.90 0.74
CA MET A 116 -1.87 -13.95 0.98
C MET A 116 -2.47 -15.14 1.74
N GLY A 117 -3.33 -14.90 2.74
CA GLY A 117 -3.91 -15.95 3.57
C GLY A 117 -4.96 -16.81 2.85
N CYS A 118 -5.60 -16.29 1.81
CA CYS A 118 -6.55 -17.04 0.98
C CYS A 118 -5.93 -17.67 -0.29
N ALA A 119 -4.64 -17.43 -0.57
CA ALA A 119 -3.93 -17.94 -1.76
C ALA A 119 -3.04 -19.13 -1.42
#